data_AF-A0A2N3LE86-F1
#
_entry.id   AF-A0A2N3LE86-F1
#
_cell.length_a   1.000
_cell.length_b   1.000
_cell.length_c   1.000
_cell.angle_alpha   90.00
_cell.angle_beta   90.00
_cell.angle_gamma   90.00
#
_symmetry.space_group_name_H-M   'P 1'
#
loop_
_entity.id
_entity.type
_entity.pdbx_description
1 polymer ?
#
loop_
_entity_poly.entity_id
_entity_poly.type
_entity_poly.pdbx_seq_one_letter_code
_entity_poly.pdbx_strand_id
1 'polypeptide(L)'
;MSLTTQFYTMLAMIAMGSIFGASLDTYNRFLQRGKRKRWIVFINDVMFWLIQGLAVFYILFLVNYGEIRFYIFVALVCGFAAYQALMKNIYLKLLEILISAVILIYQFIVKLFMSLIFNPIKWIVLAFVTLTITLGKVLLSLVKVIVQMLLWVIKIIFSPLKWIFALFWKLLPESIKKSVEKLSIRLAGFFKNIKNKFIYIWKYIFGIFYKK
;
A
#
# COMPACT_ATOMS: atom_id res chain seq x y z
N MET A 1 -16.84 -65.28 -6.86
CA MET A 1 -15.56 -64.54 -6.81
C MET A 1 -14.39 -65.52 -6.70
N SER A 2 -13.29 -65.29 -7.42
CA SER A 2 -12.06 -66.06 -7.25
C SER A 2 -11.23 -65.50 -6.07
N LEU A 3 -10.36 -66.31 -5.48
CA LEU A 3 -9.45 -65.90 -4.40
C LEU A 3 -8.61 -64.67 -4.80
N THR A 4 -8.16 -64.62 -6.06
CA THR A 4 -7.38 -63.51 -6.63
C THR A 4 -8.15 -62.19 -6.59
N THR A 5 -9.44 -62.20 -6.95
CA THR A 5 -10.29 -60.98 -6.86
C THR A 5 -10.45 -60.49 -5.42
N GLN A 6 -10.53 -61.42 -4.46
CA GLN A 6 -10.62 -61.05 -3.04
C GLN A 6 -9.33 -60.39 -2.53
N PHE A 7 -8.15 -60.96 -2.85
CA PHE A 7 -6.86 -60.35 -2.50
C PHE A 7 -6.66 -58.99 -3.15
N TYR A 8 -7.01 -58.85 -4.42
CA TYR A 8 -6.92 -57.58 -5.12
C TYR A 8 -7.85 -56.52 -4.51
N THR A 9 -9.07 -56.92 -4.12
CA THR A 9 -9.99 -56.05 -3.37
C THR A 9 -9.40 -55.62 -2.03
N MET A 10 -8.81 -56.55 -1.26
CA MET A 10 -8.21 -56.21 0.03
C MET A 10 -7.06 -55.22 -0.13
N LEU A 11 -6.15 -55.43 -1.09
CA LEU A 11 -5.05 -54.50 -1.36
C LEU A 11 -5.56 -53.13 -1.80
N ALA A 12 -6.56 -53.08 -2.68
CA ALA A 12 -7.18 -51.83 -3.11
C ALA A 12 -7.80 -51.07 -1.93
N MET A 13 -8.44 -51.77 -0.99
CA MET A 13 -9.04 -51.16 0.21
C MET A 13 -7.99 -50.68 1.21
N ILE A 14 -6.88 -51.42 1.38
CA ILE A 14 -5.72 -50.96 2.17
C ILE A 14 -5.11 -49.69 1.57
N ALA A 15 -4.94 -49.67 0.24
CA ALA A 15 -4.46 -48.49 -0.45
C ALA A 15 -5.42 -47.30 -0.27
N MET A 16 -6.74 -47.52 -0.42
CA MET A 16 -7.75 -46.50 -0.19
C MET A 16 -7.77 -46.00 1.26
N GLY A 17 -7.62 -46.88 2.25
CA GLY A 17 -7.47 -46.48 3.66
C GLY A 17 -6.24 -45.60 3.89
N SER A 18 -5.13 -45.91 3.20
CA SER A 18 -3.92 -45.10 3.25
C SER A 18 -4.09 -43.72 2.60
N ILE A 19 -4.73 -43.68 1.42
CA ILE A 19 -5.07 -42.44 0.71
C ILE A 19 -6.05 -41.59 1.52
N PHE A 20 -7.02 -42.23 2.18
CA PHE A 20 -7.96 -41.58 3.10
C PHE A 20 -7.20 -40.90 4.25
N GLY A 21 -6.24 -41.58 4.86
CA GLY A 21 -5.38 -41.00 5.89
C GLY A 21 -4.59 -39.79 5.40
N ALA A 22 -3.96 -39.90 4.23
CA ALA A 22 -3.25 -38.79 3.60
C ALA A 22 -4.17 -37.59 3.35
N SER A 23 -5.33 -37.84 2.74
CA SER A 23 -6.33 -36.81 2.42
C SER A 23 -6.88 -36.13 3.66
N LEU A 24 -7.10 -36.87 4.75
CA LEU A 24 -7.55 -36.33 6.03
C LEU A 24 -6.52 -35.38 6.64
N ASP A 25 -5.23 -35.75 6.61
CA ASP A 25 -4.14 -34.90 7.09
C ASP A 25 -3.98 -33.64 6.21
N THR A 26 -4.09 -33.75 4.89
CA THR A 26 -4.14 -32.60 3.97
C THR A 26 -5.28 -31.66 4.34
N TYR A 27 -6.48 -32.24 4.48
CA TYR A 27 -7.71 -31.51 4.75
C TYR A 27 -7.62 -30.74 6.07
N ASN A 28 -7.13 -31.40 7.13
CA ASN A 28 -6.94 -30.77 8.43
C ASN A 28 -5.92 -29.61 8.38
N ARG A 29 -4.83 -29.72 7.60
CA ARG A 29 -3.83 -28.65 7.44
C ARG A 29 -4.43 -27.41 6.78
N PHE A 30 -5.29 -27.57 5.77
CA PHE A 30 -5.91 -26.45 5.04
C PHE A 30 -7.12 -25.84 5.74
N LEU A 31 -7.91 -26.64 6.46
CA LEU A 31 -9.16 -26.17 7.06
C LEU A 31 -8.93 -25.21 8.23
N GLN A 32 -7.82 -25.38 8.97
CA GLN A 32 -7.44 -24.57 10.14
C GLN A 32 -8.63 -24.27 11.06
N ARG A 33 -9.23 -25.32 11.63
CA ARG A 33 -10.53 -25.30 12.33
C ARG A 33 -10.73 -24.13 13.31
N GLY A 34 -9.70 -23.72 14.04
CA GLY A 34 -9.78 -22.62 15.01
C GLY A 34 -9.94 -21.22 14.40
N LYS A 35 -9.57 -21.02 13.13
CA LYS A 35 -9.63 -19.70 12.47
C LYS A 35 -10.86 -19.51 11.59
N ARG A 36 -11.53 -20.60 11.22
CA ARG A 36 -12.60 -20.60 10.21
C ARG A 36 -13.98 -20.65 10.88
N LYS A 37 -14.98 -19.96 10.29
CA LYS A 37 -16.36 -19.97 10.79
C LYS A 37 -16.93 -21.39 10.86
N ARG A 38 -17.67 -21.71 11.92
CA ARG A 38 -18.23 -23.06 12.20
C ARG A 38 -19.06 -23.63 11.05
N TRP A 39 -19.89 -22.81 10.40
CA TRP A 39 -20.69 -23.22 9.24
C TRP A 39 -19.85 -23.66 8.03
N ILE A 40 -18.72 -22.99 7.78
CA ILE A 40 -17.84 -23.34 6.66
C ILE A 40 -17.13 -24.66 6.97
N VAL A 41 -16.69 -24.86 8.21
CA VAL A 41 -16.11 -26.13 8.66
C VAL A 41 -17.11 -27.27 8.48
N PHE A 42 -18.37 -27.07 8.89
CA PHE A 42 -19.43 -28.07 8.72
C PHE A 42 -19.67 -28.45 7.25
N ILE A 43 -19.82 -27.48 6.36
CA ILE A 43 -20.02 -27.74 4.92
C ILE A 43 -18.83 -28.51 4.33
N ASN A 44 -17.61 -28.09 4.67
CA ASN A 44 -16.41 -28.77 4.18
C ASN A 44 -16.29 -30.20 4.73
N ASP A 45 -16.67 -30.44 6.00
CA ASP A 45 -16.66 -31.77 6.59
C ASP A 45 -17.65 -32.69 5.86
N VAL A 46 -18.87 -32.19 5.59
CA VAL A 46 -19.87 -32.95 4.83
C VAL A 46 -19.37 -33.26 3.42
N MET A 47 -18.81 -32.27 2.71
CA MET A 47 -18.25 -32.50 1.37
C MET A 47 -17.08 -33.50 1.39
N PHE A 48 -16.19 -33.41 2.39
CA PHE A 48 -15.06 -34.32 2.53
C PHE A 48 -15.53 -35.76 2.71
N TRP A 49 -16.46 -36.01 3.64
CA TRP A 49 -16.99 -37.35 3.89
C TRP A 49 -17.78 -37.90 2.70
N LEU A 50 -18.53 -37.06 1.99
CA LEU A 50 -19.21 -37.46 0.76
C LEU A 50 -18.22 -37.87 -0.33
N ILE A 51 -17.20 -37.05 -0.60
CA ILE A 51 -16.18 -37.35 -1.62
C ILE A 51 -15.42 -38.63 -1.26
N GLN A 52 -15.03 -38.80 0.00
CA GLN A 52 -14.31 -40.00 0.44
C GLN A 52 -15.18 -41.25 0.39
N GLY A 53 -16.43 -41.17 0.84
CA GLY A 53 -17.38 -42.29 0.73
C GLY A 53 -17.61 -42.71 -0.72
N LEU A 54 -17.81 -41.73 -1.61
CA LEU A 54 -17.95 -41.98 -3.05
C LEU A 54 -16.69 -42.56 -3.67
N ALA A 55 -15.50 -42.06 -3.30
CA ALA A 55 -14.23 -42.57 -3.80
C ALA A 55 -14.00 -44.04 -3.39
N VAL A 56 -14.23 -44.38 -2.11
CA VAL A 56 -14.13 -45.75 -1.62
C VAL A 56 -15.15 -46.65 -2.33
N PHE A 57 -16.40 -46.21 -2.43
CA PHE A 57 -17.44 -46.96 -3.14
C PHE A 57 -17.13 -47.16 -4.62
N TYR A 58 -16.60 -46.15 -5.30
CA TYR A 58 -16.21 -46.24 -6.70
C TYR A 58 -15.10 -47.26 -6.94
N ILE A 59 -14.05 -47.23 -6.12
CA ILE A 59 -12.98 -48.23 -6.21
C ILE A 59 -13.49 -49.63 -5.85
N LEU A 60 -14.37 -49.74 -4.86
CA LEU A 60 -15.02 -50.99 -4.52
C LEU A 60 -15.89 -51.52 -5.66
N PHE A 61 -16.59 -50.62 -6.37
CA PHE A 61 -17.37 -50.95 -7.55
C PHE A 61 -16.49 -51.45 -8.70
N LEU A 62 -15.36 -50.79 -8.95
CA LEU A 62 -14.43 -51.19 -10.00
C LEU A 62 -13.81 -52.57 -9.75
N VAL A 63 -13.49 -52.87 -8.49
CA VAL A 63 -12.71 -54.06 -8.12
C VAL A 63 -13.58 -55.26 -7.75
N ASN A 64 -14.76 -55.02 -7.17
CA ASN A 64 -15.62 -56.05 -6.59
C ASN A 64 -17.09 -55.91 -7.03
N TYR A 65 -17.39 -55.10 -8.06
CA TYR A 65 -18.77 -54.78 -8.47
C TYR A 65 -19.64 -54.20 -7.34
N GLY A 66 -19.01 -53.66 -6.29
CA GLY A 66 -19.69 -53.02 -5.17
C GLY A 66 -20.21 -54.00 -4.13
N GLU A 67 -19.75 -55.26 -4.12
CA GLU A 67 -20.13 -56.22 -3.09
C GLU A 67 -19.52 -55.78 -1.74
N ILE A 68 -20.39 -55.39 -0.80
CA ILE A 68 -19.97 -54.94 0.52
C ILE A 68 -19.81 -56.17 1.42
N ARG A 69 -18.58 -56.42 1.89
CA ARG A 69 -18.27 -57.49 2.83
C ARG A 69 -17.48 -56.97 4.03
N PHE A 70 -17.59 -57.66 5.17
CA PHE A 70 -17.00 -57.19 6.42
C PHE A 70 -15.47 -57.01 6.36
N TYR A 71 -14.75 -57.92 5.69
CA TYR A 71 -13.29 -57.84 5.58
C TYR A 71 -12.78 -56.59 4.83
N ILE A 72 -13.63 -55.96 4.02
CA ILE A 72 -13.32 -54.75 3.24
C ILE A 72 -13.14 -53.56 4.20
N PHE A 73 -14.01 -53.46 5.21
CA PHE A 73 -13.87 -52.45 6.26
C PHE A 73 -12.61 -52.67 7.09
N VAL A 74 -12.30 -53.93 7.43
CA VAL A 74 -11.05 -54.27 8.14
C VAL A 74 -9.83 -53.88 7.33
N ALA A 75 -9.81 -54.18 6.03
CA ALA A 75 -8.74 -53.80 5.11
C ALA A 75 -8.58 -52.27 5.03
N LEU A 76 -9.67 -51.52 4.99
CA LEU A 76 -9.65 -50.05 4.96
C LEU A 76 -9.11 -49.46 6.25
N VAL A 77 -9.58 -49.93 7.41
CA VAL A 77 -9.07 -49.51 8.72
C VAL A 77 -7.59 -49.88 8.89
N CYS A 78 -7.19 -51.07 8.44
CA CYS A 78 -5.81 -51.51 8.46
C CYS A 78 -4.92 -50.60 7.60
N GLY A 79 -5.36 -50.26 6.38
CA GLY A 79 -4.66 -49.31 5.51
C GLY A 79 -4.51 -47.92 6.14
N PHE A 80 -5.59 -47.41 6.75
CA PHE A 80 -5.53 -46.14 7.48
C PHE A 80 -4.55 -46.19 8.66
N ALA A 81 -4.58 -47.27 9.45
CA ALA A 81 -3.65 -47.46 10.56
C ALA A 81 -2.19 -47.58 10.08
N ALA A 82 -1.95 -48.30 8.98
CA ALA A 82 -0.64 -48.42 8.37
C ALA A 82 -0.11 -47.05 7.90
N TYR A 83 -0.96 -46.23 7.28
CA TYR A 83 -0.60 -44.86 6.93
C TYR A 83 -0.25 -44.03 8.18
N GLN A 84 -1.09 -44.08 9.21
CA GLN A 84 -0.90 -43.30 10.43
C GLN A 84 0.42 -43.66 11.14
N ALA A 85 0.77 -44.94 11.17
CA ALA A 85 1.95 -45.44 11.86
C ALA A 85 3.26 -45.25 11.07
N LEU A 86 3.25 -45.53 9.76
CA LEU A 86 4.48 -45.54 8.96
C LEU A 86 4.66 -44.27 8.10
N MET A 87 3.59 -43.80 7.46
CA MET A 87 3.70 -42.83 6.36
C MET A 87 3.39 -41.39 6.76
N LYS A 88 2.64 -41.19 7.85
CA LYS A 88 2.21 -39.87 8.31
C LYS A 88 3.35 -38.84 8.41
N ASN A 89 4.43 -39.21 9.10
CA ASN A 89 5.55 -38.29 9.32
C ASN A 89 6.25 -37.90 8.02
N ILE A 90 6.42 -38.85 7.10
CA ILE A 90 7.03 -38.61 5.79
C ILE A 90 6.10 -37.73 4.95
N TYR A 91 4.81 -38.05 4.94
CA TYR A 91 3.79 -37.31 4.22
C TYR A 91 3.71 -35.85 4.67
N LEU A 92 3.65 -35.60 5.99
CA LEU A 92 3.57 -34.24 6.53
C LEU A 92 4.83 -33.42 6.22
N LYS A 93 6.03 -34.01 6.27
CA LYS A 93 7.26 -33.35 5.85
C LYS A 93 7.23 -33.00 4.37
N LEU A 94 6.81 -33.94 3.52
CA LEU A 94 6.68 -33.69 2.08
C LEU A 94 5.67 -32.58 1.79
N LEU A 95 4.52 -32.60 2.47
CA LEU A 95 3.49 -31.58 2.36
C LEU A 95 4.02 -30.19 2.76
N GLU A 96 4.80 -30.11 3.83
CA GLU A 96 5.40 -28.86 4.29
C GLU A 96 6.48 -28.34 3.34
N ILE A 97 7.31 -29.22 2.78
CA ILE A 97 8.29 -28.87 1.75
C ILE A 97 7.57 -28.32 0.52
N LEU A 98 6.48 -28.97 0.08
CA LEU A 98 5.69 -28.53 -1.06
C LEU A 98 5.05 -27.16 -0.81
N ILE A 99 4.42 -26.96 0.35
CA ILE A 99 3.84 -25.66 0.73
C ILE A 99 4.92 -24.57 0.76
N SER A 100 6.06 -24.87 1.37
CA SER A 100 7.17 -23.92 1.49
C SER A 100 7.75 -23.57 0.12
N ALA A 101 7.92 -24.56 -0.76
CA ALA A 101 8.36 -24.35 -2.14
C ALA A 101 7.39 -23.44 -2.91
N VAL A 102 6.08 -23.67 -2.80
CA VAL A 102 5.07 -22.81 -3.43
C VAL A 102 5.14 -21.38 -2.90
N ILE A 103 5.29 -21.20 -1.59
CA ILE A 103 5.43 -19.86 -0.98
C ILE A 103 6.69 -19.16 -1.46
N LEU A 104 7.82 -19.87 -1.53
CA LEU A 104 9.09 -19.33 -2.01
C LEU A 104 8.99 -18.91 -3.48
N ILE A 105 8.38 -19.75 -4.33
CA ILE A 105 8.14 -19.43 -5.74
C ILE A 105 7.25 -18.19 -5.85
N TYR A 106 6.16 -18.13 -5.09
CA TYR A 106 5.26 -16.97 -5.10
C TYR A 106 5.99 -15.69 -4.68
N GLN A 107 6.75 -15.74 -3.58
CA GLN A 107 7.54 -14.59 -3.10
C GLN A 107 8.61 -14.18 -4.11
N PHE A 108 9.25 -15.15 -4.77
CA PHE A 108 10.22 -14.90 -5.83
C PHE A 108 9.58 -14.18 -7.02
N ILE A 109 8.40 -14.64 -7.48
CA ILE A 109 7.64 -13.99 -8.55
C ILE A 109 7.27 -12.56 -8.14
N VAL A 110 6.69 -12.35 -6.96
CA VAL A 110 6.30 -11.01 -6.48
C VAL A 110 7.52 -10.10 -6.39
N LYS A 111 8.65 -10.60 -5.88
CA LYS A 111 9.90 -9.84 -5.77
C LYS A 111 10.46 -9.49 -7.15
N LEU A 112 10.39 -10.40 -8.12
CA LEU A 112 10.74 -10.12 -9.52
C LEU A 112 9.85 -9.02 -10.10
N PHE A 113 8.53 -9.13 -9.96
CA PHE A 113 7.60 -8.09 -10.44
C PHE A 113 7.86 -6.73 -9.80
N MET A 114 8.04 -6.68 -8.48
CA MET A 114 8.35 -5.42 -7.77
C MET A 114 9.70 -4.84 -8.19
N SER A 115 10.73 -5.69 -8.35
CA SER A 115 12.04 -5.23 -8.78
C SER A 115 12.08 -4.78 -10.23
N LEU A 116 11.35 -5.46 -11.12
CA LEU A 116 11.39 -5.24 -12.55
C LEU A 116 10.42 -4.14 -13.01
N ILE A 117 9.30 -3.93 -12.32
CA ILE A 117 8.27 -2.98 -12.74
C ILE A 117 8.20 -1.80 -11.77
N PHE A 118 8.03 -2.05 -10.48
CA PHE A 118 7.79 -0.98 -9.51
C PHE A 118 9.01 -0.06 -9.34
N ASN A 119 10.20 -0.65 -9.16
CA ASN A 119 11.43 0.13 -9.00
C ASN A 119 11.76 1.03 -10.20
N PRO A 120 11.76 0.57 -11.46
CA PRO A 120 12.07 1.46 -12.59
C PRO A 120 11.01 2.53 -12.80
N ILE A 121 9.72 2.22 -12.62
CA ILE A 121 8.65 3.24 -12.70
C ILE A 121 8.88 4.32 -11.66
N LYS A 122 9.22 3.95 -10.41
CA LYS A 122 9.52 4.91 -9.35
C LYS A 122 10.68 5.83 -9.74
N TRP A 123 11.76 5.31 -10.33
CA TRP A 123 12.89 6.11 -10.80
C TRP A 123 12.49 7.06 -11.94
N ILE A 124 11.66 6.61 -12.88
CA ILE A 124 11.14 7.44 -13.98
C ILE A 124 10.31 8.60 -13.43
N VAL A 125 9.38 8.32 -12.50
CA VAL A 125 8.54 9.35 -11.88
C VAL A 125 9.39 10.35 -11.10
N LEU A 126 10.37 9.86 -10.33
CA LEU A 126 11.31 10.73 -9.60
C LEU A 126 12.11 11.62 -10.55
N ALA A 127 12.61 11.08 -11.66
CA ALA A 127 13.33 11.85 -12.67
C ALA A 127 12.45 12.95 -13.30
N PHE A 128 11.17 12.65 -13.55
CA PHE A 128 10.23 13.64 -14.09
C PHE A 128 9.93 14.76 -13.09
N VAL A 129 9.70 14.40 -11.82
CA VAL A 129 9.46 15.37 -10.75
C VAL A 129 10.69 16.26 -10.54
N THR A 130 11.90 15.70 -10.53
CA THR A 130 13.12 16.52 -10.37
C THR A 130 13.34 17.45 -11.55
N LEU A 131 13.06 17.01 -12.79
CA LEU A 131 13.11 17.85 -13.99
C LEU A 131 12.16 19.05 -13.90
N THR A 132 10.91 18.84 -13.49
CA THR A 132 9.94 19.95 -13.39
C THR A 132 10.34 20.96 -12.31
N ILE A 133 10.86 20.50 -11.18
CA ILE A 133 11.33 21.37 -10.10
C ILE A 133 12.58 22.16 -10.53
N THR A 134 13.53 21.53 -11.22
CA THR A 134 14.73 22.24 -11.69
C THR A 134 14.39 23.29 -12.73
N LEU A 135 13.50 22.98 -13.69
CA LEU A 135 13.00 23.94 -14.67
C LEU A 135 12.31 25.13 -14.00
N GLY A 136 11.42 24.87 -13.03
CA GLY A 136 10.76 25.93 -12.26
C GLY A 136 11.74 26.83 -11.50
N LYS A 137 12.77 26.25 -10.87
CA LYS A 137 13.83 27.00 -10.19
C LYS A 137 14.63 27.88 -11.16
N VAL A 138 14.98 27.36 -12.33
CA VAL A 138 15.69 28.12 -13.38
C VAL A 138 14.83 29.30 -13.82
N LEU A 139 13.54 29.08 -14.08
CA LEU A 139 12.62 30.12 -14.52
C LEU A 139 12.46 31.23 -13.47
N LEU A 140 12.32 30.86 -12.19
CA LEU A 140 12.28 31.82 -11.09
C LEU A 140 13.60 32.59 -10.94
N SER A 141 14.74 31.94 -11.15
CA SER A 141 16.05 32.60 -11.14
C SER A 141 16.12 33.67 -12.24
N LEU A 142 15.67 33.36 -13.46
CA LEU A 142 15.63 34.32 -14.56
C LEU A 142 14.74 35.53 -14.24
N VAL A 143 13.53 35.29 -13.73
CA VAL A 143 12.63 36.38 -13.30
C VAL A 143 13.28 37.23 -12.23
N LYS A 144 13.93 36.61 -11.23
CA LYS A 144 14.62 37.34 -10.16
C LYS A 144 15.75 38.21 -10.70
N VAL A 145 16.54 37.71 -11.66
CA VAL A 145 17.59 38.49 -12.33
C VAL A 145 17.00 39.67 -13.09
N ILE A 146 15.91 39.48 -13.85
CA ILE A 146 15.23 40.55 -14.59
C ILE A 146 14.69 41.62 -13.62
N VAL A 147 14.03 41.21 -12.55
CA VAL A 147 13.51 42.14 -11.52
C VAL A 147 14.67 42.90 -10.87
N GLN A 148 15.77 42.22 -10.56
CA GLN A 148 16.94 42.86 -9.97
C GLN A 148 17.56 43.88 -10.92
N MET A 149 17.66 43.57 -12.22
CA MET A 149 18.10 44.50 -13.26
C MET A 149 17.15 45.71 -13.36
N LEU A 150 15.84 45.48 -13.39
CA LEU A 150 14.83 46.55 -13.46
C LEU A 150 14.93 47.49 -12.25
N LEU A 151 15.03 46.93 -11.04
CA LEU A 151 15.21 47.70 -9.81
C LEU A 151 16.51 48.51 -9.82
N TRP A 152 17.57 47.96 -10.41
CA TRP A 152 18.84 48.67 -10.55
C TRP A 152 18.71 49.88 -11.49
N VAL A 153 18.02 49.72 -12.63
CA VAL A 153 17.72 50.80 -13.58
C VAL A 153 16.85 51.88 -12.93
N ILE A 154 15.77 51.50 -12.23
CA ILE A 154 14.91 52.43 -11.49
C ILE A 154 15.75 53.20 -10.46
N LYS A 155 16.61 52.50 -9.70
CA LYS A 155 17.48 53.13 -8.70
C LYS A 155 18.45 54.12 -9.36
N ILE A 156 19.02 53.79 -10.51
CA ILE A 156 19.91 54.66 -11.28
C ILE A 156 19.18 55.90 -11.77
N ILE A 157 17.94 55.80 -12.25
CA ILE A 157 17.15 56.94 -12.75
C ILE A 157 16.68 57.85 -11.60
N PHE A 158 16.24 57.27 -10.47
CA PHE A 158 15.79 58.05 -9.32
C PHE A 158 16.94 58.62 -8.47
N SER A 159 18.15 58.08 -8.57
CA SER A 159 19.34 58.59 -7.86
C SER A 159 19.70 60.05 -8.23
N PRO A 160 19.84 60.44 -9.51
CA PRO A 160 20.08 61.83 -9.89
C PRO A 160 18.87 62.72 -9.60
N LEU A 161 17.65 62.17 -9.64
CA LEU A 161 16.45 62.92 -9.25
C LEU A 161 16.51 63.40 -7.80
N LYS A 162 17.03 62.58 -6.89
CA LYS A 162 17.27 62.98 -5.48
C LYS A 162 18.32 64.08 -5.36
N TRP A 163 19.37 64.03 -6.18
CA TRP A 163 20.41 65.06 -6.20
C TRP A 163 19.87 66.39 -6.72
N ILE A 164 19.07 66.35 -7.78
CA ILE A 164 18.37 67.53 -8.32
C ILE A 164 17.42 68.10 -7.27
N PHE A 165 16.63 67.26 -6.58
CA PHE A 165 15.74 67.72 -5.52
C PHE A 165 16.51 68.35 -4.34
N ALA A 166 17.66 67.79 -3.97
CA ALA A 166 18.54 68.36 -2.95
C ALA A 166 19.16 69.70 -3.39
N LEU A 167 19.54 69.82 -4.67
CA LEU A 167 20.03 71.05 -5.26
C LEU A 167 18.95 72.15 -5.23
N PHE A 168 17.73 71.81 -5.64
CA PHE A 168 16.57 72.70 -5.53
C PHE A 168 16.26 73.07 -4.08
N TRP A 169 16.37 72.14 -3.12
CA TRP A 169 16.17 72.42 -1.70
C TRP A 169 17.18 73.45 -1.15
N LYS A 170 18.40 73.45 -1.68
CA LYS A 170 19.45 74.40 -1.28
C LYS A 170 19.20 75.80 -1.86
N LEU A 171 18.59 75.90 -3.03
CA LEU A 171 18.29 77.14 -3.75
C LEU A 171 16.96 77.81 -3.34
N LEU A 172 16.11 77.14 -2.56
CA LEU A 172 14.81 77.68 -2.14
C LEU A 172 14.91 78.68 -0.96
N PRO A 173 14.22 79.84 -1.04
CA PRO A 173 14.14 80.82 0.04
C PRO A 173 13.42 80.26 1.28
N GLU A 174 13.77 80.76 2.48
CA GLU A 174 13.29 80.22 3.76
C GLU A 174 11.76 80.20 3.93
N SER A 175 11.04 81.09 3.24
CA SER A 175 9.58 81.17 3.23
C SER A 175 8.91 79.93 2.62
N ILE A 176 9.53 79.34 1.60
CA ILE A 176 9.02 78.14 0.93
C ILE A 176 9.35 76.90 1.76
N LYS A 177 10.53 76.85 2.39
CA LYS A 177 10.92 75.76 3.31
C LYS A 177 9.91 75.61 4.46
N LYS A 178 9.53 76.73 5.10
CA LYS A 178 8.50 76.73 6.16
C LYS A 178 7.12 76.26 5.68
N SER A 179 6.75 76.57 4.43
CA SER A 179 5.47 76.12 3.86
C SER A 179 5.45 74.63 3.55
N VAL A 180 6.57 74.10 3.01
CA VAL A 180 6.74 72.66 2.76
C VAL A 180 6.83 71.89 4.08
N GLU A 181 7.47 72.44 5.10
CA GLU A 181 7.56 71.86 6.45
C GLU A 181 6.18 71.82 7.12
N LYS A 182 5.36 72.87 6.94
CA LYS A 182 3.98 72.88 7.41
C LYS A 182 3.12 71.84 6.68
N LEU A 183 3.32 71.65 5.38
CA LEU A 183 2.65 70.61 4.59
C LEU A 183 3.13 69.21 4.95
N SER A 184 4.43 69.01 5.21
CA SER A 184 5.00 67.71 5.60
C SER A 184 4.50 67.27 6.97
N ILE A 185 4.41 68.19 7.94
CA ILE A 185 3.82 67.94 9.27
C ILE A 185 2.33 67.58 9.11
N ARG A 186 1.60 68.29 8.24
CA ARG A 186 0.18 68.02 8.01
C ARG A 186 -0.06 66.66 7.34
N LEU A 187 0.75 66.32 6.35
CA LEU A 187 0.73 65.02 5.68
C LEU A 187 1.15 63.90 6.64
N ALA A 188 2.18 64.11 7.46
CA ALA A 188 2.62 63.15 8.48
C ALA A 188 1.50 62.87 9.50
N GLY A 189 0.78 63.91 9.94
CA GLY A 189 -0.41 63.76 10.79
C GLY A 189 -1.53 62.96 10.10
N PHE A 190 -1.80 63.24 8.82
CA PHE A 190 -2.80 62.53 8.03
C PHE A 190 -2.43 61.05 7.84
N PHE A 191 -1.18 60.75 7.51
CA PHE A 191 -0.65 59.39 7.41
C PHE A 191 -0.68 58.65 8.76
N LYS A 192 -0.39 59.33 9.87
CA LYS A 192 -0.50 58.74 11.22
C LYS A 192 -1.94 58.38 11.55
N ASN A 193 -2.90 59.22 11.19
CA ASN A 193 -4.33 58.94 11.38
C ASN A 193 -4.80 57.78 10.51
N ILE A 194 -4.39 57.73 9.23
CA ILE A 194 -4.72 56.60 8.34
C ILE A 194 -4.14 55.30 8.91
N LYS A 195 -2.86 55.30 9.32
CA LYS A 195 -2.19 54.15 9.92
C LYS A 195 -2.91 53.67 11.18
N ASN A 196 -3.29 54.59 12.08
CA ASN A 196 -4.02 54.25 13.30
C ASN A 196 -5.40 53.68 13.01
N LYS A 197 -6.13 54.23 12.02
CA LYS A 197 -7.43 53.71 11.59
C LYS A 197 -7.30 52.30 11.00
N PHE A 198 -6.26 52.07 10.21
CA PHE A 198 -5.95 50.74 9.66
C PHE A 198 -5.63 49.72 10.75
N ILE A 199 -4.83 50.09 11.75
CA ILE A 199 -4.52 49.24 12.92
C ILE A 199 -5.80 48.90 13.69
N TYR A 200 -6.69 49.87 13.88
CA TYR A 200 -7.95 49.65 14.60
C TYR A 200 -8.89 48.70 13.85
N ILE A 201 -9.03 48.90 12.53
CA ILE A 201 -9.82 48.03 11.65
C ILE A 201 -9.24 46.61 11.65
N TRP A 202 -7.91 46.48 11.55
CA TRP A 202 -7.24 45.18 11.63
C TRP A 202 -7.51 44.49 12.97
N LYS A 203 -7.37 45.19 14.09
CA LYS A 203 -7.61 44.65 15.43
C LYS A 203 -9.07 44.21 15.61
N TYR A 204 -10.02 44.96 15.05
CA TYR A 204 -11.44 44.62 15.08
C TYR A 204 -11.76 43.37 14.26
N ILE A 205 -11.23 43.28 13.03
CA ILE A 205 -11.39 42.10 12.16
C ILE A 205 -10.76 40.86 12.82
N PHE A 206 -9.56 40.98 13.40
CA PHE A 206 -8.89 39.88 14.07
C PHE A 206 -9.62 39.44 15.37
N GLY A 207 -10.21 40.39 16.09
CA GLY A 207 -11.01 40.13 17.29
C GLY A 207 -12.34 39.42 17.02
N ILE A 208 -12.94 39.60 15.83
CA ILE A 208 -14.12 38.84 15.39
C ILE A 208 -13.77 37.39 15.08
N PHE A 209 -12.60 37.14 14.49
CA PHE A 209 -12.15 35.78 14.14
C PHE A 209 -11.69 34.94 15.33
N TYR A 210 -11.22 35.56 16.42
CA TYR A 210 -10.72 34.86 17.62
C TYR A 210 -11.77 34.66 18.72
N LYS A 211 -13.04 35.03 18.48
CA LYS A 211 -14.15 34.90 19.44
C LYS A 211 -15.06 33.70 19.13
N LYS A 212 -14.46 32.56 18.78
CA LYS A 212 -15.14 31.27 18.65
C LYS A 212 -14.43 30.22 19.51
#